data_AF-A0A1I3XFQ9-F1
#
_entry.id   AF-A0A1I3XFQ9-F1
#
_cell.length_a   1.000
_cell.length_b   1.000
_cell.length_c   1.000
_cell.angle_alpha   90.00
_cell.angle_beta   90.00
_cell.angle_gamma   90.00
#
_symmetry.space_group_name_H-M   'P 1'
#
loop_
_entity.id
_entity.type
_entity.pdbx_description
1 polymer ?
#
loop_
_entity_poly.entity_id
_entity_poly.type
_entity_poly.pdbx_seq_one_letter_code
_entity_poly.pdbx_strand_id
1 'polypeptide(L)'
;MSGAMDQAAETVGRVTGADEYSEEGEVSLRGLATLAGVYATGAGVFAWRMRASGRQLPERIPPLDLLLMGVATYRSSRLLTKDKVTSFLRAPFTRRTGSLHGAEVMDVPRGHGLHRSVGELLACPFCVAMWIAGGLTAGYATAPRATRLVTSCLSSVALSDWLQYAWSLTQQKAEGEG
;
A
#
# COMPACT_ATOMS: atom_id res chain seq x y z
N MET A 1 6.57 0.90 32.47
CA MET A 1 6.57 0.15 31.18
C MET A 1 5.20 0.12 30.51
N SER A 2 4.07 0.13 31.25
CA SER A 2 2.72 0.15 30.65
C SER A 2 2.42 1.41 29.81
N GLY A 3 2.83 2.60 30.26
CA GLY A 3 2.51 3.86 29.56
C GLY A 3 3.25 4.09 28.23
N ALA A 4 4.41 3.45 28.02
CA ALA A 4 5.16 3.56 26.77
C ALA A 4 4.54 2.71 25.65
N MET A 5 3.93 1.58 26.00
CA MET A 5 3.18 0.75 25.03
C MET A 5 1.85 1.40 24.67
N ASP A 6 1.22 2.10 25.62
CA ASP A 6 -0.03 2.86 25.39
C ASP A 6 0.20 4.05 24.44
N GLN A 7 1.26 4.83 24.64
CA GLN A 7 1.65 5.90 23.71
C GLN A 7 2.05 5.35 22.33
N ALA A 8 2.72 4.20 22.26
CA ALA A 8 3.05 3.58 20.98
C ALA A 8 1.79 3.12 20.24
N ALA A 9 0.83 2.54 20.96
CA ALA A 9 -0.46 2.13 20.39
C ALA A 9 -1.28 3.34 19.93
N GLU A 10 -1.33 4.42 20.71
CA GLU A 10 -2.04 5.65 20.35
C GLU A 10 -1.37 6.37 19.17
N THR A 11 -0.04 6.41 19.11
CA THR A 11 0.70 7.01 17.99
C THR A 11 0.54 6.17 16.72
N VAL A 12 0.58 4.84 16.85
CA VAL A 12 0.27 3.93 15.73
C VAL A 12 -1.18 4.10 15.28
N GLY A 13 -2.15 4.22 16.19
CA GLY A 13 -3.55 4.47 15.90
C GLY A 13 -3.78 5.78 15.15
N ARG A 14 -3.13 6.86 15.59
CA ARG A 14 -3.17 8.18 14.93
C ARG A 14 -2.49 8.18 13.56
N VAL A 15 -1.36 7.49 13.42
CA VAL A 15 -0.62 7.39 12.16
C VAL A 15 -1.33 6.48 11.16
N THR A 16 -2.06 5.47 11.63
CA THR A 16 -2.82 4.54 10.79
C THR A 16 -4.24 5.01 10.48
N GLY A 17 -4.74 6.05 11.17
CA GLY A 17 -6.12 6.50 11.04
C GLY A 17 -7.14 5.47 11.54
N ALA A 18 -6.72 4.58 12.45
CA ALA A 18 -7.55 3.48 12.95
C ALA A 18 -8.73 3.97 13.80
N ASP A 19 -8.54 5.07 14.54
CA ASP A 19 -9.60 5.64 15.41
C ASP A 19 -10.74 6.29 14.61
N GLU A 20 -10.47 6.73 13.37
CA GLU A 20 -11.47 7.29 12.45
C GLU A 20 -12.22 6.19 11.68
N TYR A 21 -11.75 4.94 11.75
CA TYR A 21 -12.33 3.80 11.03
C TYR A 21 -13.53 3.17 11.76
N SER A 22 -13.77 3.52 13.03
CA SER A 22 -14.75 2.80 13.88
C SER A 22 -16.18 3.33 13.90
N GLU A 23 -16.50 4.53 13.40
CA GLU A 23 -17.82 5.12 13.76
C GLU A 23 -18.77 5.53 12.63
N GLU A 24 -18.47 5.47 11.31
CA GLU A 24 -19.40 6.11 10.35
C GLU A 24 -19.52 5.54 8.92
N GLY A 25 -19.19 4.28 8.66
CA GLY A 25 -19.42 3.70 7.34
C GLY A 25 -19.79 2.23 7.38
N GLU A 26 -20.98 1.89 6.89
CA GLU A 26 -21.36 0.49 6.62
C GLU A 26 -20.25 -0.18 5.79
N VAL A 27 -19.46 -1.03 6.44
CA VAL A 27 -18.44 -1.82 5.77
C VAL A 27 -19.18 -2.77 4.83
N SER A 28 -18.97 -2.62 3.52
CA SER A 28 -19.64 -3.47 2.54
C SER A 28 -19.04 -4.88 2.56
N LEU A 29 -19.49 -5.73 3.49
CA LEU A 29 -19.03 -7.11 3.66
C LEU A 29 -19.10 -7.90 2.35
N ARG A 30 -20.14 -7.67 1.55
CA ARG A 30 -20.29 -8.29 0.22
C ARG A 30 -19.21 -7.84 -0.76
N GLY A 31 -18.86 -6.56 -0.73
CA GLY A 31 -17.78 -5.99 -1.53
C GLY A 31 -16.42 -6.58 -1.19
N LEU A 32 -16.08 -6.62 0.10
CA LEU A 32 -14.84 -7.22 0.58
C LEU A 32 -14.75 -8.71 0.26
N ALA A 33 -15.86 -9.45 0.42
CA ALA A 33 -15.92 -10.86 0.03
C ALA A 33 -15.68 -11.06 -1.48
N THR A 34 -16.25 -10.19 -2.33
CA THR A 34 -15.98 -10.26 -3.77
C THR A 34 -14.50 -9.99 -4.09
N LEU A 35 -13.88 -8.99 -3.48
CA LEU A 35 -12.46 -8.68 -3.70
C LEU A 35 -11.55 -9.82 -3.22
N ALA A 36 -11.83 -10.37 -2.04
CA ALA A 36 -11.12 -11.54 -1.52
C ALA A 36 -11.25 -12.74 -2.46
N GLY A 37 -12.47 -12.98 -2.98
CA GLY A 37 -12.74 -14.00 -3.98
C GLY A 37 -11.92 -13.81 -5.26
N VAL A 38 -11.93 -12.60 -5.85
CA VAL A 38 -11.15 -12.31 -7.07
C VAL A 38 -9.67 -12.52 -6.82
N TYR A 39 -9.14 -12.05 -5.68
CA TYR A 39 -7.74 -12.28 -5.33
C TYR A 39 -7.41 -13.76 -5.20
N ALA A 40 -8.19 -14.52 -4.42
CA ALA A 40 -7.98 -15.94 -4.18
C ALA A 40 -8.05 -16.76 -5.48
N THR A 41 -9.04 -16.48 -6.34
CA THR A 41 -9.17 -17.13 -7.64
C THR A 41 -7.99 -16.78 -8.55
N GLY A 42 -7.58 -15.51 -8.62
CA GLY A 42 -6.43 -15.09 -9.42
C GLY A 42 -5.13 -15.76 -8.95
N ALA A 43 -4.87 -15.77 -7.65
CA ALA A 43 -3.72 -16.44 -7.04
C ALA A 43 -3.75 -17.95 -7.31
N GLY A 44 -4.92 -18.59 -7.18
CA GLY A 44 -5.11 -20.01 -7.48
C GLY A 44 -4.84 -20.36 -8.95
N VAL A 45 -5.38 -19.56 -9.89
CA VAL A 45 -5.14 -19.73 -11.34
C VAL A 45 -3.67 -19.53 -11.67
N PHE A 46 -3.02 -18.53 -11.07
CA PHE A 46 -1.59 -18.31 -11.25
C PHE A 46 -0.76 -19.48 -10.74
N ALA A 47 -1.03 -19.94 -9.52
CA ALA A 47 -0.35 -21.08 -8.91
C ALA A 47 -0.54 -22.36 -9.75
N TRP A 48 -1.77 -22.62 -10.22
CA TRP A 48 -2.07 -23.74 -11.10
C TRP A 48 -1.31 -23.64 -12.42
N ARG A 49 -1.30 -22.47 -13.07
CA ARG A 49 -0.57 -22.23 -14.31
C ARG A 49 0.94 -22.42 -14.14
N MET A 50 1.50 -21.95 -13.02
CA MET A 50 2.91 -22.15 -12.71
C MET A 50 3.23 -23.63 -12.52
N ARG A 51 2.39 -24.38 -11.79
CA ARG A 51 2.52 -25.83 -11.65
C ARG A 51 2.44 -26.55 -12.99
N ALA A 52 1.48 -26.19 -13.83
CA ALA A 52 1.30 -26.79 -15.16
C ALA A 52 2.44 -26.44 -16.12
N SER A 53 3.07 -25.28 -15.97
CA SER A 53 4.17 -24.82 -16.84
C SER A 53 5.52 -25.51 -16.58
N GLY A 54 5.65 -26.31 -15.51
CA GLY A 54 6.90 -26.99 -15.16
C GLY A 54 8.07 -26.05 -14.82
N ARG A 55 7.81 -24.75 -14.62
CA ARG A 55 8.84 -23.77 -14.29
C ARG A 55 9.44 -24.06 -12.93
N GLN A 56 10.77 -24.13 -12.87
CA GLN A 56 11.47 -24.20 -11.58
C GLN A 56 11.40 -22.83 -10.92
N LEU A 57 10.72 -22.78 -9.77
CA LEU A 57 10.72 -21.60 -8.90
C LEU A 57 12.11 -21.47 -8.26
N PRO A 58 12.56 -20.24 -7.95
CA PRO A 58 13.82 -20.04 -7.23
C PRO A 58 13.76 -20.77 -5.88
N GLU A 59 14.74 -21.63 -5.58
CA GLU A 59 14.80 -22.35 -4.30
C GLU A 59 15.00 -21.42 -3.09
N ARG A 60 15.58 -20.24 -3.33
CA ARG A 60 15.80 -19.21 -2.30
C ARG A 60 15.55 -17.82 -2.87
N ILE A 61 14.87 -16.99 -2.08
CA ILE A 61 14.73 -15.57 -2.35
C ILE A 61 15.86 -14.85 -1.60
N PRO A 62 16.73 -14.08 -2.29
CA PRO A 62 17.75 -13.29 -1.62
C PRO A 62 17.10 -12.31 -0.63
N PRO A 63 17.64 -12.12 0.59
CA PRO A 63 17.07 -11.21 1.59
C PRO A 63 16.92 -9.77 1.07
N LEU A 64 17.87 -9.32 0.24
CA LEU A 64 17.82 -8.00 -0.37
C LEU A 64 16.63 -7.85 -1.33
N ASP A 65 16.33 -8.88 -2.13
CA ASP A 65 15.19 -8.85 -3.05
C ASP A 65 13.87 -8.81 -2.26
N LEU A 66 13.77 -9.54 -1.15
CA LEU A 66 12.62 -9.48 -0.27
C LEU A 66 12.45 -8.08 0.35
N LEU A 67 13.55 -7.46 0.79
CA LEU A 67 13.54 -6.10 1.32
C LEU A 67 13.11 -5.08 0.25
N LEU A 68 13.68 -5.14 -0.95
CA LEU A 68 13.32 -4.27 -2.06
C LEU A 68 11.85 -4.46 -2.49
N MET A 69 11.36 -5.70 -2.54
CA MET A 69 9.94 -5.97 -2.80
C MET A 69 9.04 -5.40 -1.69
N GLY A 70 9.44 -5.51 -0.43
CA GLY A 70 8.71 -4.92 0.70
C GLY A 70 8.63 -3.40 0.61
N VAL A 71 9.77 -2.73 0.42
CA VAL A 71 9.83 -1.26 0.27
C VAL A 71 9.05 -0.81 -0.97
N ALA A 72 9.22 -1.51 -2.10
CA ALA A 72 8.49 -1.21 -3.33
C ALA A 72 6.97 -1.38 -3.16
N THR A 73 6.53 -2.44 -2.45
CA THR A 73 5.11 -2.68 -2.15
C THR A 73 4.54 -1.54 -1.32
N TYR A 74 5.24 -1.15 -0.25
CA TYR A 74 4.85 -0.04 0.60
C TYR A 74 4.77 1.29 -0.15
N ARG A 75 5.80 1.63 -0.95
CA ARG A 75 5.81 2.89 -1.69
C ARG A 75 4.71 2.92 -2.75
N SER A 76 4.52 1.82 -3.47
CA SER A 76 3.50 1.70 -4.51
C SER A 76 2.09 1.77 -3.93
N SER A 77 1.84 1.13 -2.78
CA SER A 77 0.52 1.16 -2.17
C SER A 77 0.16 2.58 -1.73
N ARG A 78 1.10 3.30 -1.10
CA ARG A 78 0.91 4.73 -0.76
C ARG A 78 0.80 5.62 -1.98
N LEU A 79 1.59 5.37 -3.02
CA LEU A 79 1.50 6.13 -4.28
C LEU A 79 0.09 6.04 -4.87
N LEU A 80 -0.48 4.83 -4.92
CA LEU A 80 -1.81 4.61 -5.50
C LEU A 80 -2.95 5.12 -4.60
N THR A 81 -2.81 4.99 -3.27
CA THR A 81 -3.91 5.25 -2.33
C THR A 81 -3.88 6.63 -1.69
N LYS A 82 -2.73 7.29 -1.67
CA LYS A 82 -2.53 8.55 -0.92
C LYS A 82 -1.99 9.68 -1.79
N ASP A 83 -1.21 9.43 -2.85
CA ASP A 83 -0.56 10.51 -3.59
C ASP A 83 -1.54 11.39 -4.42
N LYS A 84 -1.38 12.72 -4.37
CA LYS A 84 -2.14 13.66 -5.21
C LYS A 84 -2.04 13.33 -6.70
N VAL A 85 -0.89 12.85 -7.17
CA VAL A 85 -0.67 12.55 -8.60
C VAL A 85 -1.63 11.46 -9.08
N THR A 86 -1.97 10.48 -8.25
CA THR A 86 -2.89 9.39 -8.60
C THR A 86 -4.36 9.73 -8.36
N SER A 87 -4.67 10.99 -8.01
CA SER A 87 -6.05 11.41 -7.71
C SER A 87 -7.01 11.23 -8.90
N PHE A 88 -6.53 11.31 -10.15
CA PHE A 88 -7.37 11.04 -11.33
C PHE A 88 -7.90 9.61 -11.37
N LEU A 89 -7.11 8.64 -10.88
CA LEU A 89 -7.49 7.23 -10.84
C LEU A 89 -8.53 6.96 -9.74
N ARG A 90 -8.44 7.71 -8.64
CA ARG A 90 -9.32 7.58 -7.47
C ARG A 90 -10.59 8.42 -7.57
N ALA A 91 -10.53 9.56 -8.27
CA ALA A 91 -11.64 10.47 -8.51
C ALA A 91 -12.96 9.80 -8.89
N PRO A 92 -13.03 8.74 -9.72
CA PRO A 92 -14.27 8.03 -9.97
C PRO A 92 -14.80 7.27 -8.74
N PHE A 93 -13.95 6.67 -7.90
CA PHE A 93 -14.33 5.72 -6.85
C PHE A 93 -14.30 6.28 -5.43
N THR A 94 -13.65 7.42 -5.20
CA THR A 94 -13.51 8.05 -3.89
C THR A 94 -13.90 9.53 -3.92
N ARG A 95 -14.15 10.10 -2.74
CA ARG A 95 -14.28 11.53 -2.50
C ARG A 95 -13.18 11.96 -1.54
N ARG A 96 -12.43 12.99 -1.92
CA ARG A 96 -11.40 13.59 -1.06
C ARG A 96 -12.06 14.24 0.16
N THR A 97 -11.62 13.87 1.35
CA THR A 97 -12.08 14.43 2.62
C THR A 97 -11.05 15.33 3.29
N GLY A 98 -9.76 15.21 2.92
CA GLY A 98 -8.71 16.07 3.44
C GLY A 98 -7.34 15.85 2.79
N SER A 99 -6.35 16.60 3.26
CA SER A 99 -4.93 16.42 2.94
C SER A 99 -4.17 15.96 4.19
N LEU A 100 -3.24 15.02 4.03
CA LEU A 100 -2.25 14.71 5.06
C LEU A 100 -1.01 15.59 4.89
N HIS A 101 -0.02 15.38 5.76
CA HIS A 101 1.32 15.95 5.63
C HIS A 101 1.93 15.70 4.23
N GLY A 102 2.51 16.75 3.65
CA GLY A 102 3.15 16.71 2.33
C GLY A 102 2.17 16.60 1.16
N ALA A 103 2.40 15.65 0.26
CA ALA A 103 1.63 15.45 -0.97
C ALA A 103 0.54 14.37 -0.85
N GLU A 104 0.30 13.81 0.34
CA GLU A 104 -0.68 12.76 0.57
C GLU A 104 -2.09 13.31 0.84
N VAL A 105 -3.14 12.56 0.46
CA VAL A 105 -4.55 12.93 0.63
C VAL A 105 -5.36 11.79 1.25
N MET A 106 -6.39 12.17 2.02
CA MET A 106 -7.40 11.26 2.56
C MET A 106 -8.60 11.22 1.63
N ASP A 107 -8.99 10.00 1.28
CA ASP A 107 -10.09 9.71 0.38
C ASP A 107 -11.03 8.71 1.06
N VAL A 108 -12.32 8.98 0.98
CA VAL A 108 -13.37 8.06 1.45
C VAL A 108 -14.06 7.45 0.23
N PRO A 109 -14.34 6.13 0.23
CA PRO A 109 -15.05 5.48 -0.87
C PRO A 109 -16.41 6.12 -1.16
N ARG A 110 -16.89 6.06 -2.40
CA ARG A 110 -18.22 6.60 -2.78
C ARG A 110 -19.00 5.65 -3.70
N GLY A 111 -20.30 5.91 -3.85
CA GLY A 111 -21.20 5.08 -4.66
C GLY A 111 -21.66 3.81 -3.94
N HIS A 112 -22.20 2.85 -4.69
CA HIS A 112 -22.80 1.61 -4.17
C HIS A 112 -22.29 0.36 -4.89
N GLY A 113 -22.46 -0.81 -4.26
CA GLY A 113 -22.08 -2.10 -4.84
C GLY A 113 -20.60 -2.19 -5.21
N LEU A 114 -20.28 -2.73 -6.38
CA LEU A 114 -18.89 -2.92 -6.83
C LEU A 114 -18.09 -1.62 -6.90
N HIS A 115 -18.75 -0.50 -7.20
CA HIS A 115 -18.10 0.81 -7.25
C HIS A 115 -17.58 1.24 -5.87
N ARG A 116 -18.38 1.00 -4.81
CA ARG A 116 -17.99 1.24 -3.41
C ARG A 116 -16.83 0.32 -3.03
N SER A 117 -16.89 -0.96 -3.42
CA SER A 117 -15.85 -1.95 -3.08
C SER A 117 -14.49 -1.60 -3.70
N VAL A 118 -14.47 -1.16 -4.96
CA VAL A 118 -13.24 -0.65 -5.60
C VAL A 118 -12.73 0.60 -4.88
N GLY A 119 -13.64 1.49 -4.45
CA GLY A 119 -13.29 2.63 -3.62
C GLY A 119 -12.66 2.23 -2.28
N GLU A 120 -13.19 1.21 -1.60
CA GLU A 120 -12.67 0.70 -0.32
C GLU A 120 -11.26 0.12 -0.50
N LEU A 121 -11.03 -0.60 -1.60
CA LEU A 121 -9.70 -1.07 -1.98
C LEU A 121 -8.74 0.10 -2.21
N LEU A 122 -9.13 1.11 -2.99
CA LEU A 122 -8.28 2.26 -3.33
C LEU A 122 -8.08 3.26 -2.17
N ALA A 123 -8.97 3.26 -1.18
CA ALA A 123 -8.83 4.05 0.03
C ALA A 123 -7.90 3.38 1.06
N CYS A 124 -7.79 2.05 1.03
CA CYS A 124 -7.01 1.28 2.00
C CYS A 124 -5.61 0.89 1.45
N PRO A 125 -4.52 1.51 1.96
CA PRO A 125 -3.16 1.18 1.52
C PRO A 125 -2.77 -0.28 1.78
N PHE A 126 -3.29 -0.90 2.84
CA PHE A 126 -3.03 -2.31 3.14
C PHE A 126 -3.69 -3.25 2.13
N CYS A 127 -4.92 -2.95 1.72
CA CYS A 127 -5.60 -3.72 0.68
C CYS A 127 -4.81 -3.66 -0.62
N VAL A 128 -4.46 -2.46 -1.10
CA VAL A 128 -3.66 -2.30 -2.33
C VAL A 128 -2.28 -2.95 -2.20
N ALA A 129 -1.63 -2.86 -1.05
CA ALA A 129 -0.35 -3.51 -0.80
C ALA A 129 -0.42 -5.03 -1.04
N MET A 130 -1.51 -5.68 -0.66
CA MET A 130 -1.71 -7.13 -0.86
C MET A 130 -1.77 -7.48 -2.35
N TRP A 131 -2.47 -6.68 -3.16
CA TRP A 131 -2.50 -6.83 -4.63
C TRP A 131 -1.16 -6.57 -5.28
N ILE A 132 -0.44 -5.52 -4.85
CA ILE A 132 0.89 -5.20 -5.37
C ILE A 132 1.88 -6.32 -5.04
N ALA A 133 1.89 -6.81 -3.79
CA ALA A 133 2.76 -7.90 -3.37
C ALA A 133 2.52 -9.16 -4.21
N GLY A 134 1.25 -9.52 -4.45
CA GLY A 134 0.90 -10.62 -5.33
C GLY A 134 1.40 -10.42 -6.76
N GLY A 135 1.21 -9.22 -7.32
CA GLY A 135 1.69 -8.86 -8.66
C GLY A 135 3.21 -8.89 -8.79
N LEU A 136 3.94 -8.34 -7.83
CA LEU A 136 5.40 -8.39 -7.78
C LEU A 136 5.90 -9.82 -7.60
N THR A 137 5.22 -10.65 -6.80
CA THR A 137 5.59 -12.07 -6.64
C THR A 137 5.39 -12.85 -7.94
N ALA A 138 4.26 -12.64 -8.62
CA ALA A 138 3.99 -13.24 -9.92
C ALA A 138 4.99 -12.76 -10.99
N GLY A 139 5.32 -11.47 -11.00
CA GLY A 139 6.35 -10.88 -11.83
C GLY A 139 7.72 -11.47 -11.55
N TYR A 140 8.09 -11.63 -10.28
CA TYR A 140 9.38 -12.20 -9.89
C TYR A 140 9.52 -13.65 -10.35
N ALA A 141 8.44 -14.43 -10.29
CA ALA A 141 8.41 -15.81 -10.76
C ALA A 141 8.43 -15.97 -12.29
N THR A 142 7.96 -14.96 -13.05
CA THR A 142 7.84 -15.05 -14.51
C THR A 142 8.90 -14.25 -15.28
N ALA A 143 9.32 -13.10 -14.73
CA ALA A 143 10.27 -12.16 -15.30
C ALA A 143 11.11 -11.49 -14.17
N PRO A 144 12.05 -12.22 -13.54
CA PRO A 144 12.79 -11.75 -12.36
C PRO A 144 13.64 -10.51 -12.63
N ARG A 145 14.26 -10.38 -13.82
CA ARG A 145 15.10 -9.22 -14.17
C ARG A 145 14.29 -7.92 -14.23
N ALA A 146 13.13 -7.96 -14.89
CA ALA A 146 12.24 -6.81 -14.97
C ALA A 146 11.70 -6.43 -13.59
N THR A 147 11.30 -7.43 -12.79
CA THR A 147 10.78 -7.21 -11.44
C THR A 147 11.84 -6.58 -10.53
N ARG A 148 13.09 -7.06 -10.58
CA ARG A 148 14.21 -6.46 -9.83
C ARG A 148 14.47 -5.01 -10.21
N LEU A 149 14.39 -4.67 -11.50
CA LEU A 149 14.53 -3.27 -11.94
C LEU A 149 13.42 -2.39 -11.36
N VAL A 150 12.17 -2.85 -11.44
CA VAL A 150 11.01 -2.11 -10.93
C VAL A 150 11.09 -1.93 -9.42
N THR A 151 11.39 -2.99 -8.66
CA THR A 151 11.50 -2.91 -7.19
C THR A 151 12.67 -2.03 -6.75
N SER A 152 13.79 -2.06 -7.47
CA SER A 152 14.93 -1.19 -7.20
C SER A 152 14.59 0.28 -7.46
N CYS A 153 13.91 0.58 -8.57
CA CYS A 153 13.46 1.93 -8.90
C CYS A 153 12.51 2.48 -7.81
N LEU A 154 11.47 1.72 -7.46
CA LEU A 154 10.50 2.13 -6.44
C LEU A 154 11.15 2.29 -5.06
N SER A 155 12.11 1.44 -4.72
CA SER A 155 12.86 1.55 -3.47
C SER A 155 13.75 2.78 -3.44
N SER A 156 14.38 3.13 -4.57
CA SER A 156 15.16 4.36 -4.71
C SER A 156 14.30 5.61 -4.50
N VAL A 157 13.08 5.63 -5.05
CA VAL A 157 12.12 6.72 -4.80
C VAL A 157 11.74 6.81 -3.32
N ALA A 158 11.45 5.66 -2.68
CA ALA A 158 11.12 5.64 -1.25
C ALA A 158 12.26 6.18 -0.37
N LEU A 159 13.51 5.85 -0.70
CA LEU A 159 14.69 6.40 -0.04
C LEU A 159 14.81 7.91 -0.24
N SER A 160 14.56 8.39 -1.45
CA SER A 160 14.56 9.82 -1.77
C SER A 160 13.51 10.59 -0.97
N ASP A 161 12.29 10.05 -0.85
CA ASP A 161 11.23 10.67 -0.04
C ASP A 161 11.62 10.71 1.44
N TRP A 162 12.24 9.65 1.95
CA TRP A 162 12.69 9.61 3.34
C TRP A 162 13.78 10.66 3.64
N LEU A 163 14.70 10.87 2.70
CA LEU A 163 15.71 11.93 2.79
C LEU A 163 15.06 13.33 2.82
N GLN A 164 14.03 13.56 1.99
CA GLN A 164 13.28 14.81 2.01
C GLN A 164 12.58 15.05 3.35
N TYR A 165 11.96 14.02 3.91
CA TYR A 165 11.34 14.12 5.24
C TYR A 165 12.38 14.36 6.34
N ALA A 166 13.51 13.66 6.32
CA ALA A 166 14.60 13.87 7.26
C ALA A 166 15.13 15.31 7.22
N TRP A 167 15.31 15.87 6.02
CA TRP A 167 15.72 17.26 5.85
C TRP A 167 14.70 18.24 6.44
N SER A 168 13.41 18.04 6.16
CA SER A 168 12.35 18.91 6.70
C SER A 168 12.31 18.92 8.24
N LEU A 169 12.60 17.78 8.88
CA LEU A 169 12.69 17.68 10.33
C LEU A 169 13.91 18.42 10.90
N THR A 170 15.05 18.38 10.19
CA THR A 170 16.25 19.13 10.61
C THR A 170 16.06 20.64 10.52
N GLN A 171 15.34 21.14 9.51
CA GLN A 171 15.02 22.56 9.37
C GLN A 171 14.10 23.05 10.49
N GLN A 172 13.03 22.30 10.81
CA GLN A 172 12.11 22.66 11.90
C GLN A 172 12.82 22.74 13.26
N LYS A 173 13.80 21.85 13.52
CA LYS A 173 14.59 21.92 14.75
C LYS A 173 15.51 23.14 14.78
N ALA A 174 16.11 23.50 13.65
CA ALA A 174 16.98 24.68 13.57
C ALA A 174 16.20 26.00 13.71
N GLU A 175 14.96 26.07 13.21
CA GLU A 175 14.09 27.26 13.31
C GLU A 175 13.37 27.37 14.67
N GLY A 176 13.09 26.24 15.34
CA GLY A 176 12.40 26.20 16.64
C GLY A 176 13.28 26.46 17.86
N GLU A 177 14.58 26.66 17.69
CA GLU A 177 15.55 27.01 18.76
C GLU A 177 15.88 28.52 18.80
N GLY A 178 15.14 29.36 18.06
CA GLY A 178 15.22 30.84 18.10
C GLY A 178 14.00 31.48 18.77
#